data_AF-A0A6A0I2M9-F1
#
_entry.id   AF-A0A6A0I2M9-F1
#
_cell.length_a   1.000
_cell.length_b   1.000
_cell.length_c   1.000
_cell.angle_alpha   90.00
_cell.angle_beta   90.00
_cell.angle_gamma   90.00
#
_symmetry.space_group_name_H-M   'P 1'
#
loop_
_entity.id
_entity.type
_entity.pdbx_description
1 polymer ?
#
loop_
_entity_poly.entity_id
_entity_poly.type
_entity_poly.pdbx_seq_one_letter_code
_entity_poly.pdbx_strand_id
1 'polypeptide(L)'
;MTNKPDSIYFQTLLEEYKTLRNDIQQRIQFRFQIFGLLLVAMSVLFPLGLQGVAPSPMPLFIYPIIAMFLTLSWVHQGVIMIKLARYIRDEIETKLPGLTWEQKLNQESKRFSGFSLLGSLATSGLIVVSQILAITLGWKIQVQIKNLESDSLAGLLQIIAITATTITIALLVVHGRMKR
;
A
#
# COMPACT_ATOMS: atom_id res chain seq x y z
N MET A 1 2.92 40.14 -30.70
CA MET A 1 4.31 39.78 -30.32
C MET A 1 4.23 38.69 -29.27
N THR A 2 4.32 37.43 -29.68
CA THR A 2 4.31 36.29 -28.76
C THR A 2 5.66 36.25 -28.05
N ASN A 3 5.68 36.66 -26.78
CA ASN A 3 6.85 36.60 -25.93
C ASN A 3 7.26 35.11 -25.87
N LYS A 4 8.32 34.75 -26.57
CA LYS A 4 8.86 33.39 -26.54
C LYS A 4 9.27 33.16 -25.08
N PRO A 5 8.72 32.15 -24.38
CA PRO A 5 9.10 31.92 -22.99
C PRO A 5 10.63 31.87 -22.91
N ASP A 6 11.21 32.61 -21.97
CA ASP A 6 12.65 32.67 -21.78
C ASP A 6 13.19 31.23 -21.81
N SER A 7 14.15 30.96 -22.69
CA SER A 7 14.61 29.60 -22.98
C SER A 7 15.05 28.86 -21.71
N ILE A 8 15.53 29.62 -20.71
CA ILE A 8 15.88 29.15 -19.38
C ILE A 8 14.64 28.67 -18.62
N TYR A 9 13.57 29.46 -18.56
CA TYR A 9 12.33 29.09 -17.88
C TYR A 9 11.71 27.82 -18.45
N PHE A 10 11.67 27.71 -19.78
CA PHE A 10 11.19 26.51 -20.46
C PHE A 10 12.03 25.27 -20.09
N GLN A 11 13.36 25.39 -20.09
CA GLN A 11 14.25 24.30 -19.69
C GLN A 11 14.08 23.92 -18.22
N THR A 12 13.94 24.89 -17.31
CA THR A 12 13.72 24.63 -15.89
C THR A 12 12.43 23.83 -15.66
N LEU A 13 11.31 24.24 -16.26
CA LEU A 13 10.04 23.51 -16.14
C LEU A 13 10.12 22.10 -16.73
N LEU A 14 10.85 21.93 -17.84
CA LEU A 14 11.00 20.64 -18.48
C LEU A 14 11.84 19.67 -17.61
N GLU A 15 12.89 20.16 -16.95
CA GLU A 15 13.69 19.35 -16.03
C GLU A 15 12.93 19.04 -14.73
N GLU A 16 12.16 20.00 -14.20
CA GLU A 16 11.25 19.76 -13.08
C GLU A 16 10.22 18.67 -13.43
N TYR A 17 9.60 18.75 -14.61
CA TYR A 17 8.69 17.73 -15.11
C TYR A 17 9.32 16.33 -15.14
N LYS A 18 10.52 16.21 -15.72
CA LYS A 18 11.24 14.92 -15.81
C LYS A 18 11.55 14.37 -14.42
N THR A 19 12.00 15.24 -13.51
CA THR A 19 12.35 14.87 -12.13
C THR A 19 11.13 14.34 -11.38
N LEU A 20 10.00 15.06 -11.42
CA LEU A 20 8.78 14.65 -10.73
C LEU A 20 8.16 13.39 -11.32
N ARG A 21 8.24 13.20 -12.64
CA ARG A 21 7.82 11.96 -13.29
C ARG A 21 8.69 10.78 -12.85
N ASN A 22 10.00 10.97 -12.74
CA ASN A 22 10.92 9.96 -12.23
C ASN A 22 10.59 9.61 -10.77
N ASP A 23 10.30 10.60 -9.92
CA ASP A 23 9.87 10.38 -8.54
C ASP A 23 8.58 9.55 -8.45
N ILE A 24 7.59 9.81 -9.32
CA ILE A 24 6.38 8.99 -9.42
C ILE A 24 6.73 7.54 -9.76
N GLN A 25 7.63 7.31 -10.72
CA GLN A 25 8.07 5.95 -11.11
C GLN A 25 8.78 5.23 -9.96
N GLN A 26 9.69 5.90 -9.25
CA GLN A 26 10.37 5.32 -8.08
C GLN A 26 9.37 4.95 -6.97
N ARG A 27 8.36 5.79 -6.73
CA ARG A 27 7.30 5.50 -5.73
C ARG A 27 6.44 4.31 -6.15
N ILE A 28 6.16 4.13 -7.43
CA ILE A 28 5.48 2.94 -7.95
C ILE A 28 6.31 1.69 -7.65
N GLN A 29 7.62 1.71 -7.92
CA GLN A 29 8.51 0.59 -7.63
C GLN A 29 8.54 0.26 -6.13
N PHE A 30 8.64 1.27 -5.27
CA PHE A 30 8.62 1.07 -3.82
C PHE A 30 7.31 0.43 -3.35
N ARG A 31 6.16 0.80 -3.93
CA ARG A 31 4.88 0.14 -3.63
C ARG A 31 4.87 -1.34 -4.00
N PHE A 32 5.54 -1.73 -5.08
CA PHE A 32 5.70 -3.15 -5.43
C PHE A 32 6.61 -3.90 -4.44
N GLN A 33 7.69 -3.26 -3.98
CA GLN A 33 8.58 -3.85 -2.96
C GLN A 33 7.85 -4.16 -1.65
N ILE A 34 6.88 -3.33 -1.25
CA ILE A 34 6.06 -3.58 -0.06
C ILE A 34 5.32 -4.92 -0.15
N PHE A 35 4.78 -5.29 -1.32
CA PHE A 35 4.15 -6.60 -1.50
C PHE A 35 5.17 -7.74 -1.42
N GLY A 36 6.39 -7.53 -1.93
CA GLY A 36 7.49 -8.46 -1.75
C GLY A 36 7.80 -8.71 -0.26
N LEU A 37 7.87 -7.64 0.54
CA LEU A 37 8.08 -7.73 1.98
C LEU A 37 6.94 -8.45 2.70
N LEU A 38 5.68 -8.19 2.31
CA LEU A 38 4.52 -8.91 2.85
C LEU A 38 4.59 -10.42 2.56
N LEU A 39 4.99 -10.80 1.35
CA LEU A 39 5.16 -12.20 0.98
C LEU A 39 6.31 -12.85 1.74
N VAL A 40 7.44 -12.17 1.90
CA VAL A 40 8.57 -12.66 2.70
C VAL A 40 8.15 -12.84 4.16
N ALA A 41 7.49 -11.85 4.76
CA ALA A 41 6.98 -11.94 6.13
C ALA A 41 6.01 -13.12 6.30
N MET A 42 5.11 -13.33 5.34
CA MET A 42 4.19 -14.46 5.34
C MET A 42 4.94 -15.79 5.26
N SER A 43 5.89 -15.92 4.33
CA SER A 43 6.69 -17.14 4.13
C SER A 43 7.56 -17.51 5.34
N VAL A 44 7.93 -16.54 6.18
CA VAL A 44 8.70 -16.80 7.40
C VAL A 44 7.76 -17.07 8.58
N LEU A 45 6.79 -16.19 8.83
CA LEU A 45 5.98 -16.23 10.05
C LEU A 45 4.93 -17.35 10.04
N PHE A 46 4.38 -17.70 8.87
CA PHE A 46 3.36 -18.75 8.80
C PHE A 46 3.93 -20.13 9.14
N PRO A 47 5.04 -20.59 8.51
CA PRO A 47 5.68 -21.83 8.92
C PRO A 47 6.12 -21.83 10.38
N LEU A 48 6.71 -20.73 10.88
CA LEU A 48 7.13 -20.65 12.28
C LEU A 48 5.98 -20.80 13.27
N GLY A 49 4.77 -20.36 12.92
CA GLY A 49 3.60 -20.55 13.77
C GLY A 49 2.94 -21.92 13.63
N LEU A 50 2.99 -22.51 12.43
CA LEU A 50 2.26 -23.73 12.09
C LEU A 50 3.09 -25.02 12.27
N GLN A 51 4.41 -24.95 12.16
CA GLN A 51 5.30 -26.11 12.12
C GLN A 51 6.03 -26.31 13.44
N GLY A 52 6.42 -27.56 13.72
CA GLY A 52 7.20 -27.95 14.89
C GLY A 52 6.44 -28.91 15.81
N VAL A 53 7.18 -29.43 16.81
CA VAL A 53 6.62 -30.31 17.85
C VAL A 53 5.63 -29.56 18.76
N ALA A 54 5.83 -28.25 18.90
CA ALA A 54 4.95 -27.33 19.62
C ALA A 54 4.65 -26.10 18.74
N PRO A 55 3.55 -26.07 17.99
CA PRO A 55 3.17 -24.89 17.21
C PRO A 55 2.95 -23.68 18.13
N SER A 56 3.18 -22.47 17.63
CA SER A 56 3.03 -21.23 18.41
C SER A 56 2.11 -20.24 17.70
N PRO A 57 1.13 -19.64 18.38
CA PRO A 57 0.25 -18.66 17.76
C PRO A 57 0.94 -17.29 17.59
N MET A 58 2.03 -17.03 18.32
CA MET A 58 2.65 -15.70 18.38
C MET A 58 3.17 -15.20 17.01
N PRO A 59 3.92 -15.99 16.20
CA PRO A 59 4.38 -15.53 14.88
C PRO A 59 3.24 -15.13 13.96
N LEU A 60 2.10 -15.83 14.05
CA LEU A 60 0.90 -15.53 13.26
C LEU A 60 0.25 -14.22 13.69
N PHE A 61 0.21 -13.91 14.99
CA PHE A 61 -0.31 -12.62 15.47
C PHE A 61 0.65 -11.44 15.24
N ILE A 62 1.95 -11.68 15.08
CA ILE A 62 2.92 -10.66 14.69
C ILE A 62 2.71 -10.20 13.24
N TYR A 63 2.30 -11.11 12.35
CA TYR A 63 2.13 -10.80 10.92
C TYR A 63 1.19 -9.60 10.64
N PRO A 64 -0.04 -9.52 11.20
CA PRO A 64 -0.93 -8.37 11.02
C PRO A 64 -0.34 -7.03 11.44
N ILE A 65 0.51 -7.01 12.47
CA ILE A 65 1.17 -5.80 12.95
C ILE A 65 2.15 -5.27 11.88
N ILE A 66 2.99 -6.16 11.35
CA ILE A 66 3.93 -5.83 10.26
C ILE A 66 3.15 -5.39 9.01
N ALA A 67 2.11 -6.14 8.66
CA ALA A 67 1.28 -5.85 7.50
C ALA A 67 0.61 -4.47 7.58
N MET A 68 0.18 -4.05 8.77
CA MET A 68 -0.39 -2.73 9.01
C MET A 68 0.62 -1.61 8.72
N PHE A 69 1.84 -1.68 9.27
CA PHE A 69 2.87 -0.65 9.02
C PHE A 69 3.29 -0.59 7.56
N LEU A 70 3.43 -1.75 6.90
CA LEU A 70 3.70 -1.83 5.47
C LEU A 70 2.56 -1.21 4.65
N THR A 71 1.30 -1.45 5.05
CA THR A 71 0.14 -0.85 4.38
C THR A 71 0.09 0.66 4.58
N LEU A 72 0.39 1.16 5.79
CA LEU A 72 0.48 2.59 6.06
C LEU A 72 1.52 3.27 5.16
N SER A 73 2.71 2.66 5.02
CA SER A 73 3.74 3.12 4.10
C SER A 73 3.24 3.13 2.66
N TRP A 74 2.56 2.06 2.22
CA TRP A 74 1.99 1.98 0.87
C TRP A 74 0.96 3.08 0.59
N VAL A 75 0.08 3.37 1.56
CA VAL A 75 -0.92 4.44 1.47
C VAL A 75 -0.25 5.80 1.40
N HIS A 76 0.75 6.05 2.27
CA HIS A 76 1.49 7.31 2.30
C HIS A 76 2.14 7.62 0.94
N GLN A 77 2.80 6.63 0.32
CA GLN A 77 3.38 6.78 -1.01
C GLN A 77 2.33 7.07 -2.08
N GLY A 78 1.16 6.42 -1.99
CA GLY A 78 0.02 6.69 -2.87
C GLY A 78 -0.49 8.13 -2.78
N VAL A 79 -0.58 8.70 -1.57
CA VAL A 79 -1.02 10.09 -1.36
C VAL A 79 -0.03 11.07 -1.97
N ILE A 80 1.27 10.89 -1.76
CA ILE A 80 2.29 11.77 -2.35
C ILE A 80 2.25 11.68 -3.88
N MET A 81 2.13 10.48 -4.43
CA MET A 81 2.04 10.28 -5.88
C MET A 81 0.85 11.04 -6.49
N ILE A 82 -0.31 11.03 -5.83
CA ILE A 82 -1.50 11.79 -6.28
C ILE A 82 -1.21 13.31 -6.25
N LYS A 83 -0.53 13.81 -5.22
CA LYS A 83 -0.17 15.23 -5.14
C LYS A 83 0.79 15.64 -6.26
N LEU A 84 1.83 14.84 -6.51
CA LEU A 84 2.79 15.08 -7.59
C LEU A 84 2.10 15.05 -8.96
N ALA A 85 1.23 14.08 -9.20
CA ALA A 85 0.47 13.97 -10.43
C ALA A 85 -0.42 15.20 -10.67
N ARG A 86 -1.16 15.66 -9.65
CA ARG A 86 -1.97 16.89 -9.76
C ARG A 86 -1.09 18.11 -10.07
N TYR A 87 0.03 18.25 -9.37
CA TYR A 87 0.95 19.37 -9.62
C TYR A 87 1.51 19.35 -11.05
N ILE A 88 1.97 18.20 -11.55
CA ILE A 88 2.40 18.06 -12.95
C ILE A 88 1.30 18.50 -13.92
N ARG A 89 0.09 17.98 -13.74
CA ARG A 89 -1.05 18.23 -14.63
C ARG A 89 -1.50 19.69 -14.62
N ASP A 90 -1.61 20.27 -13.44
CA ASP A 90 -2.29 21.55 -13.22
C ASP A 90 -1.29 22.73 -13.34
N GLU A 91 -0.03 22.54 -12.92
CA GLU A 91 0.98 23.61 -12.84
C GLU A 91 2.07 23.54 -13.90
N ILE A 92 2.39 22.37 -14.46
CA ILE A 92 3.48 22.23 -15.44
C ILE A 92 2.93 22.02 -16.86
N GLU A 93 2.07 21.03 -17.08
CA GLU A 93 1.52 20.71 -18.41
C GLU A 93 0.70 21.87 -19.00
N THR A 94 0.09 22.72 -18.17
CA THR A 94 -0.62 23.93 -18.61
C THR A 94 0.31 25.02 -19.15
N LYS A 95 1.59 25.01 -18.77
CA LYS A 95 2.60 26.02 -19.13
C LYS A 95 3.55 25.55 -20.24
N LEU A 96 3.63 24.24 -20.51
CA LEU A 96 4.50 23.65 -21.52
C LEU A 96 3.68 23.04 -22.69
N PRO A 97 3.66 23.66 -23.87
CA PRO A 97 2.93 23.13 -25.01
C PRO A 97 3.50 21.77 -25.46
N GLY A 98 2.62 20.79 -25.69
CA GLY A 98 2.97 19.45 -26.16
C GLY A 98 3.15 18.39 -25.06
N LEU A 99 3.24 18.78 -23.79
CA LEU A 99 3.22 17.84 -22.66
C LEU A 99 1.78 17.64 -22.17
N THR A 100 1.30 16.41 -22.25
CA THR A 100 -0.09 16.02 -21.92
C THR A 100 -0.15 14.63 -21.30
N TRP A 101 0.95 14.15 -20.71
CA TRP A 101 1.06 12.78 -20.23
C TRP A 101 0.07 12.49 -19.11
N GLU A 102 0.04 13.35 -18.08
CA GLU A 102 -0.85 13.16 -16.94
C GLU A 102 -2.30 13.48 -17.32
N GLN A 103 -2.51 14.48 -18.18
CA GLN A 103 -3.84 14.75 -18.76
C GLN A 103 -4.40 13.53 -19.51
N LYS A 104 -3.61 12.88 -20.37
CA LYS A 104 -4.02 11.67 -21.11
C LYS A 104 -4.27 10.49 -20.17
N LEU A 105 -3.38 10.22 -19.23
CA LEU A 105 -3.55 9.18 -18.21
C LEU A 105 -4.81 9.37 -17.39
N ASN A 106 -5.12 10.61 -16.99
CA ASN A 106 -6.32 10.93 -16.24
C ASN A 106 -7.61 10.74 -17.06
N GLN A 107 -7.57 10.98 -18.38
CA GLN A 107 -8.69 10.69 -19.27
C GLN A 107 -8.90 9.17 -19.43
N GLU A 108 -7.82 8.42 -19.63
CA GLU A 108 -7.87 6.96 -19.74
C GLU A 108 -8.32 6.28 -18.45
N SER A 109 -7.88 6.77 -17.28
CA SER A 109 -8.27 6.21 -15.99
C SER A 109 -9.77 6.37 -15.72
N LYS A 110 -10.38 7.48 -16.16
CA LYS A 110 -11.83 7.69 -16.10
C LYS A 110 -12.58 6.74 -17.02
N ARG A 111 -12.03 6.47 -18.21
CA ARG A 111 -12.60 5.51 -19.17
C ARG A 111 -12.64 4.08 -18.63
N PHE A 112 -11.63 3.68 -17.85
CA PHE A 112 -11.51 2.34 -17.26
C PHE A 112 -11.79 2.32 -15.75
N SER A 113 -12.70 3.18 -15.27
CA SER A 113 -13.02 3.30 -13.84
C SER A 113 -13.47 1.99 -13.18
N GLY A 114 -14.10 1.05 -13.92
CA GLY A 114 -14.44 -0.29 -13.43
C GLY A 114 -13.22 -1.16 -13.11
N PHE A 115 -12.15 -1.08 -13.91
CA PHE A 115 -10.89 -1.78 -13.63
C PHE A 115 -10.14 -1.19 -12.44
N SER A 116 -10.38 0.09 -12.12
CA SER A 116 -9.83 0.71 -10.89
C SER A 116 -10.34 0.03 -9.62
N LEU A 117 -11.60 -0.40 -9.61
CA LEU A 117 -12.17 -1.17 -8.48
C LEU A 117 -11.49 -2.54 -8.36
N LEU A 118 -11.34 -3.27 -9.46
CA LEU A 118 -10.64 -4.56 -9.49
C LEU A 118 -9.18 -4.44 -9.02
N GLY A 119 -8.46 -3.41 -9.46
CA GLY A 119 -7.09 -3.16 -8.99
C GLY A 119 -7.02 -2.85 -7.49
N SER A 120 -7.98 -2.08 -6.98
CA SER A 120 -8.09 -1.78 -5.55
C SER A 120 -8.44 -3.02 -4.72
N LEU A 121 -9.31 -3.90 -5.25
CA LEU A 121 -9.71 -5.15 -4.64
C LEU A 121 -8.57 -6.16 -4.63
N ALA A 122 -7.80 -6.28 -5.72
CA ALA A 122 -6.65 -7.18 -5.79
C ALA A 122 -5.59 -6.83 -4.73
N THR A 123 -5.29 -5.53 -4.62
CA THR A 123 -4.33 -5.02 -3.62
C THR A 123 -4.84 -5.22 -2.19
N SER A 124 -6.06 -4.78 -1.92
CA SER A 124 -6.64 -4.83 -0.57
C SER A 124 -6.92 -6.26 -0.14
N GLY A 125 -7.34 -7.11 -1.09
CA GLY A 125 -7.64 -8.51 -0.88
C GLY A 125 -6.42 -9.27 -0.39
N LEU A 126 -5.27 -9.14 -1.06
CA LEU A 126 -4.05 -9.82 -0.62
C LEU A 126 -3.67 -9.47 0.82
N ILE A 127 -3.71 -8.17 1.16
CA ILE A 127 -3.32 -7.67 2.49
C ILE A 127 -4.31 -8.09 3.58
N VAL A 128 -5.61 -7.96 3.32
CA VAL A 128 -6.64 -8.21 4.34
C VAL A 128 -6.85 -9.71 4.53
N VAL A 129 -6.88 -10.49 3.43
CA VAL A 129 -7.06 -11.94 3.50
C VAL A 129 -5.91 -12.60 4.24
N SER A 130 -4.66 -12.18 3.99
CA SER A 130 -3.51 -12.75 4.70
C SER A 130 -3.55 -12.44 6.20
N GLN A 131 -4.00 -11.24 6.61
CA GLN A 131 -4.16 -10.88 8.02
C GLN A 131 -5.26 -11.69 8.71
N ILE A 132 -6.42 -11.82 8.06
CA ILE A 132 -7.54 -12.65 8.56
C ILE A 132 -7.08 -14.11 8.67
N LEU A 133 -6.35 -14.61 7.68
CA LEU A 133 -5.81 -15.97 7.70
C LEU A 133 -4.83 -16.17 8.86
N ALA A 134 -3.92 -15.22 9.09
CA ALA A 134 -2.98 -15.28 10.21
C ALA A 134 -3.71 -15.29 11.56
N ILE A 135 -4.72 -14.42 11.75
CA ILE A 135 -5.50 -14.36 13.00
C ILE A 135 -6.29 -15.65 13.20
N THR A 136 -6.95 -16.17 12.16
CA THR A 136 -7.76 -17.40 12.27
C THR A 136 -6.91 -18.63 12.58
N LEU A 137 -5.74 -18.76 11.96
CA LEU A 137 -4.80 -19.83 12.25
C LEU A 137 -4.19 -19.68 13.65
N GLY A 138 -3.79 -18.46 14.04
CA GLY A 138 -3.26 -18.18 15.37
C GLY A 138 -4.29 -18.47 16.47
N TRP A 139 -5.55 -18.11 16.26
CA TRP A 139 -6.65 -18.45 17.17
C TRP A 139 -6.77 -19.97 17.33
N LYS A 140 -6.79 -20.73 16.22
CA LYS A 140 -6.93 -22.19 16.28
C LYS A 140 -5.82 -22.84 17.11
N ILE A 141 -4.57 -22.43 16.88
CA ILE A 141 -3.42 -22.92 17.64
C ILE A 141 -3.53 -22.52 19.12
N GLN A 142 -3.88 -21.27 19.40
CA GLN A 142 -4.03 -20.78 20.76
C GLN A 142 -5.09 -21.55 21.54
N VAL A 143 -6.25 -21.85 20.94
CA VAL A 143 -7.30 -22.66 21.59
C VAL A 143 -6.81 -24.07 21.89
N GLN A 144 -6.04 -24.68 20.98
CA GLN A 144 -5.46 -26.01 21.19
C GLN A 144 -4.47 -26.02 22.35
N ILE A 145 -3.62 -24.98 22.48
CA ILE A 145 -2.62 -24.86 23.56
C ILE A 145 -3.26 -24.43 24.88
N LYS A 146 -4.29 -23.59 24.87
CA LYS A 146 -4.95 -23.09 26.09
C LYS A 146 -5.64 -24.18 26.89
N ASN A 147 -5.98 -25.30 26.24
CA ASN A 147 -6.43 -26.51 26.91
C ASN A 147 -5.30 -27.19 27.74
N LEU A 148 -4.05 -26.76 27.59
CA LEU A 148 -2.85 -27.27 28.24
C LEU A 148 -2.25 -26.24 29.21
N GLU A 149 -2.22 -24.95 28.85
CA GLU A 149 -1.68 -23.88 29.70
C GLU A 149 -2.19 -22.48 29.29
N SER A 150 -2.48 -21.60 30.25
CA SER A 150 -3.02 -20.25 29.97
C SER A 150 -1.90 -19.25 29.63
N ASP A 151 -1.56 -19.10 28.36
CA ASP A 151 -0.61 -18.07 27.88
C ASP A 151 -1.29 -16.69 27.71
N SER A 152 -0.95 -15.75 28.60
CA SER A 152 -1.48 -14.38 28.61
C SER A 152 -0.89 -13.49 27.51
N LEU A 153 0.32 -13.77 27.02
CA LEU A 153 1.00 -12.97 26.00
C LEU A 153 0.38 -13.20 24.62
N ALA A 154 0.06 -14.46 24.28
CA ALA A 154 -0.62 -14.79 23.04
C ALA A 154 -1.99 -14.08 22.94
N GLY A 155 -2.72 -13.97 24.06
CA GLY A 155 -4.00 -13.24 24.11
C GLY A 155 -3.84 -11.75 23.85
N LEU A 156 -2.82 -11.11 24.43
CA LEU A 156 -2.53 -9.70 24.18
C LEU A 156 -2.14 -9.46 22.71
N LEU A 157 -1.30 -10.33 22.13
CA LEU A 157 -0.93 -10.25 20.71
C LEU A 157 -2.13 -10.41 19.78
N GLN A 158 -3.09 -11.27 20.10
CA GLN A 158 -4.32 -11.43 19.34
C GLN A 158 -5.12 -10.13 19.27
N ILE A 159 -5.30 -9.44 20.41
CA ILE A 159 -6.02 -8.16 20.48
C ILE A 159 -5.32 -7.11 19.62
N ILE A 160 -3.99 -7.03 19.71
CA ILE A 160 -3.18 -6.11 18.91
C ILE A 160 -3.33 -6.45 17.41
N ALA A 161 -3.31 -7.73 17.04
CA ALA A 161 -3.46 -8.18 15.65
C ALA A 161 -4.82 -7.80 15.04
N ILE A 162 -5.92 -7.98 15.80
CA ILE A 162 -7.27 -7.57 15.40
C ILE A 162 -7.34 -6.04 15.23
N THR A 163 -6.74 -5.30 16.15
CA THR A 163 -6.67 -3.82 16.09
C THR A 163 -5.89 -3.37 14.85
N ALA A 164 -4.72 -3.99 14.59
CA ALA A 164 -3.89 -3.71 13.42
C ALA A 164 -4.62 -4.01 12.10
N THR A 165 -5.39 -5.10 12.05
CA THR A 165 -6.22 -5.45 10.89
C THR A 165 -7.32 -4.43 10.67
N THR A 166 -7.98 -3.97 11.75
CA THR A 166 -9.02 -2.95 11.70
C THR A 166 -8.47 -1.62 11.17
N ILE A 167 -7.32 -1.19 11.69
CA ILE A 167 -6.61 0.01 11.20
C ILE A 167 -6.24 -0.15 9.72
N THR A 168 -5.75 -1.32 9.32
CA THR A 168 -5.43 -1.63 7.91
C THR A 168 -6.65 -1.44 7.00
N ILE A 169 -7.79 -2.02 7.38
CA ILE A 169 -9.05 -1.87 6.62
C ILE A 169 -9.46 -0.40 6.54
N ALA A 170 -9.40 0.33 7.66
CA ALA A 170 -9.72 1.76 7.68
C ALA A 170 -8.81 2.57 6.75
N LEU A 171 -7.49 2.33 6.77
CA LEU A 171 -6.52 2.98 5.89
C LEU A 171 -6.83 2.72 4.41
N LEU A 172 -7.16 1.47 4.05
CA LEU A 172 -7.50 1.10 2.68
C LEU A 172 -8.81 1.75 2.21
N VAL A 173 -9.82 1.82 3.07
CA VAL A 173 -11.09 2.50 2.78
C VAL A 173 -10.88 4.00 2.59
N VAL A 174 -10.13 4.66 3.48
CA VAL A 174 -9.82 6.10 3.38
C VAL A 174 -9.03 6.38 2.10
N HIS A 175 -8.01 5.57 1.79
CA HIS A 175 -7.25 5.70 0.56
C HIS A 175 -8.11 5.48 -0.70
N GLY A 176 -9.05 4.54 -0.68
CA GLY A 176 -10.01 4.34 -1.77
C GLY A 176 -10.89 5.57 -2.02
N ARG A 177 -11.27 6.30 -0.96
CA ARG A 177 -12.06 7.54 -1.08
C ARG A 177 -11.25 8.70 -1.65
N MET A 178 -9.96 8.81 -1.34
CA MET A 178 -9.09 9.90 -1.85
C MET A 178 -8.81 9.83 -3.35
N LYS A 179 -9.04 8.67 -3.98
CA LYS A 179 -8.88 8.47 -5.43
C LYS A 179 -10.08 8.95 -6.25
N ARG A 180 -11.23 9.20 -5.61
CA ARG A 180 -12.41 9.79 -6.25
C ARG A 180 -12.31 11.31 -6.22
#